data_AF-A0A3D0W3H2-F1
#
_entry.id   AF-A0A3D0W3H2-F1
#
_cell.length_a   1.000
_cell.length_b   1.000
_cell.length_c   1.000
_cell.angle_alpha   90.00
_cell.angle_beta   90.00
_cell.angle_gamma   90.00
#
_symmetry.space_group_name_H-M   'P 1'
#
loop_
_entity.id
_entity.type
_entity.pdbx_description
1 polymer ?
#
loop_
_entity_poly.entity_id
_entity_poly.type
_entity_poly.pdbx_seq_one_letter_code
_entity_poly.pdbx_strand_id
1 'polypeptide(L)'
;MHFSLHSKSFNFHRHNQPTMVVYKEDIFEGFHEYAINWDEKQISFELDRKKVATFTKKKNADVEEWPFNQPMYLILNLAIGGNWGGAIDDSIFPVTLQFKYVNVYERSE
;
A
#
# COMPACT_ATOMS: atom_id res chain seq x y z
N MET A 1 5.55 4.70 7.57
CA MET A 1 4.62 3.95 6.69
C MET A 1 5.21 3.82 5.29
N HIS A 2 5.03 2.67 4.65
CA HIS A 2 5.52 2.40 3.29
C HIS A 2 4.34 2.28 2.33
N PHE A 3 4.35 3.06 1.25
CA PHE A 3 3.43 2.96 0.13
C PHE A 3 4.22 2.46 -1.08
N SER A 4 4.10 1.16 -1.37
CA SER A 4 4.96 0.47 -2.33
C SER A 4 4.14 -0.15 -3.45
N LEU A 5 4.69 -0.14 -4.67
CA LEU A 5 4.19 -0.97 -5.77
C LEU A 5 5.17 -2.11 -6.03
N HIS A 6 4.64 -3.31 -6.10
CA HIS A 6 5.41 -4.51 -6.39
C HIS A 6 4.94 -5.14 -7.70
N SER A 7 5.90 -5.53 -8.52
CA SER A 7 5.71 -6.30 -9.73
C SER A 7 6.83 -7.33 -9.87
N LYS A 8 6.78 -8.17 -10.91
CA LYS A 8 7.87 -9.11 -11.18
C LYS A 8 9.19 -8.38 -11.45
N SER A 9 9.15 -7.26 -12.19
CA SER A 9 10.33 -6.45 -12.49
C SER A 9 10.79 -5.60 -11.30
N PHE A 10 9.86 -5.12 -10.47
CA PHE A 10 10.11 -4.20 -9.36
C PHE A 10 9.68 -4.78 -8.01
N ASN A 11 10.63 -5.27 -7.21
CA ASN A 11 10.31 -5.92 -5.94
C ASN A 11 11.42 -5.83 -4.89
N PHE A 12 11.06 -6.19 -3.65
CA PHE A 12 11.95 -6.07 -2.50
C PHE A 12 13.19 -6.97 -2.56
N HIS A 13 13.14 -8.11 -3.24
CA HIS A 13 14.30 -8.97 -3.45
C HIS A 13 15.35 -8.31 -4.35
N ARG A 14 14.92 -7.40 -5.22
CA ARG A 14 15.78 -6.62 -6.12
C ARG A 14 16.10 -5.21 -5.61
N HIS A 15 15.50 -4.82 -4.48
CA HIS A 15 15.64 -3.48 -3.88
C HIS A 15 15.33 -2.32 -4.84
N ASN A 16 14.38 -2.52 -5.77
CA ASN A 16 14.05 -1.56 -6.82
C ASN A 16 12.56 -1.22 -6.92
N GLN A 17 11.76 -1.63 -5.94
CA GLN A 17 10.34 -1.32 -5.89
C GLN A 17 10.10 0.20 -5.72
N PRO A 18 9.21 0.82 -6.51
CA PRO A 18 8.74 2.17 -6.23
C PRO A 18 8.12 2.22 -4.83
N THR A 19 8.64 3.08 -3.97
CA THR A 19 8.19 3.23 -2.58
C THR A 19 8.21 4.69 -2.17
N MET A 20 7.13 5.15 -1.54
CA MET A 20 7.10 6.38 -0.76
C MET A 20 7.10 6.04 0.73
N VAL A 21 7.92 6.74 1.51
CA VAL A 21 7.96 6.60 2.97
C VAL A 21 7.40 7.86 3.59
N VAL A 22 6.37 7.70 4.42
CA VAL A 22 5.73 8.78 5.16
C VAL A 22 5.90 8.54 6.65
N TYR A 23 6.31 9.58 7.36
CA TYR A 23 6.33 9.64 8.82
C TYR A 23 5.17 10.50 9.29
N LYS A 24 4.45 10.00 10.29
CA LYS A 24 3.32 10.68 10.92
C LYS A 24 3.32 10.28 12.39
N GLU A 25 3.35 11.26 13.28
CA GLU A 25 3.57 11.07 14.71
C GLU A 25 2.40 10.33 15.37
N ASP A 26 1.17 10.68 14.98
CA ASP A 26 -0.08 10.18 15.53
C ASP A 26 -0.57 8.89 14.86
N ILE A 27 0.25 8.19 14.07
CA ILE A 27 -0.25 7.06 13.23
C ILE A 27 -0.83 5.87 14.02
N PHE A 28 -0.50 5.77 15.31
CA PHE A 28 -1.03 4.76 16.22
C PHE A 28 -2.23 5.27 17.04
N GLU A 29 -2.67 6.51 16.83
CA GLU A 29 -3.74 7.16 17.57
C GLU A 29 -5.01 7.28 16.71
N GLY A 30 -6.10 6.66 17.18
CA GLY A 30 -7.39 6.77 16.49
C GLY A 30 -7.43 6.07 15.12
N PHE A 31 -8.36 6.50 14.27
CA PHE A 31 -8.53 5.96 12.92
C PHE A 31 -7.95 6.92 11.88
N HIS A 32 -7.15 6.38 10.97
CA HIS A 32 -6.65 7.09 9.79
C HIS A 32 -7.30 6.56 8.51
N GLU A 33 -7.48 7.46 7.55
CA GLU A 33 -8.04 7.12 6.24
C GLU A 33 -6.91 6.84 5.25
N TYR A 34 -6.85 5.61 4.74
CA TYR A 34 -5.96 5.22 3.65
C TYR A 34 -6.78 5.08 2.38
N ALA A 35 -6.34 5.72 1.31
CA ALA A 35 -7.00 5.59 0.01
C ALA A 35 -5.99 5.25 -1.09
N ILE A 36 -6.47 4.50 -2.09
CA ILE A 36 -5.78 4.22 -3.33
C ILE A 36 -6.68 4.74 -4.45
N ASN A 37 -6.26 5.78 -5.16
CA ASN A 37 -6.90 6.20 -6.39
C ASN A 37 -6.13 5.58 -7.56
N TRP A 38 -6.80 4.72 -8.30
CA TRP A 38 -6.17 3.85 -9.29
C TRP A 38 -6.93 3.90 -10.61
N ASP A 39 -6.20 4.18 -11.69
CA ASP A 39 -6.70 4.06 -13.05
C ASP A 39 -5.66 3.39 -13.97
N GLU A 40 -5.98 3.27 -15.26
CA GLU A 40 -5.14 2.60 -16.25
C GLU A 40 -3.75 3.25 -16.45
N LYS A 41 -3.57 4.50 -16.01
CA LYS A 41 -2.38 5.33 -16.24
C LYS A 41 -1.55 5.50 -14.96
N GLN A 42 -2.17 5.49 -13.79
CA GLN A 42 -1.48 5.75 -12.54
C GLN A 42 -2.17 5.15 -11.31
N ILE A 43 -1.38 5.01 -10.26
CA ILE A 43 -1.84 4.71 -8.91
C ILE A 43 -1.34 5.82 -8.00
N SER A 44 -2.25 6.41 -7.22
CA SER A 44 -1.90 7.37 -6.18
C SER A 44 -2.42 6.91 -4.83
N PHE A 45 -1.66 7.22 -3.80
CA PHE A 45 -1.97 6.88 -2.42
C PHE A 45 -2.27 8.16 -1.66
N GLU A 46 -3.25 8.08 -0.76
CA GLU A 46 -3.58 9.14 0.18
C GLU A 46 -3.55 8.62 1.61
N LEU A 47 -3.20 9.52 2.51
CA LEU A 47 -3.32 9.35 3.96
C LEU A 47 -4.04 10.56 4.52
N ASP A 48 -5.14 10.34 5.24
CA ASP A 48 -6.00 11.39 5.78
C ASP A 48 -6.39 12.43 4.72
N ARG A 49 -6.83 11.95 3.53
CA ARG A 49 -7.23 12.75 2.35
C ARG A 49 -6.14 13.64 1.77
N LYS A 50 -4.88 13.39 2.13
CA LYS A 50 -3.72 14.06 1.55
C LYS A 50 -2.98 13.07 0.67
N LYS A 51 -2.82 13.41 -0.61
CA LYS A 51 -2.01 12.61 -1.54
C LYS A 51 -0.56 12.57 -1.08
N VAL A 52 -0.05 11.36 -0.87
CA VAL A 52 1.33 11.11 -0.40
C VAL A 52 2.22 10.54 -1.50
N ALA A 53 1.64 9.83 -2.48
CA ALA A 53 2.41 9.26 -3.58
C ALA A 53 1.61 9.24 -4.87
N THR A 54 2.31 9.30 -6.00
CA THR A 54 1.75 9.00 -7.33
C THR A 54 2.80 8.25 -8.12
N PHE A 55 2.41 7.08 -8.63
CA PHE A 55 3.20 6.26 -9.52
C PHE A 55 2.50 6.20 -10.87
N THR A 56 3.21 6.56 -11.92
CA THR A 56 2.65 6.63 -13.28
C THR A 56 3.22 5.50 -14.13
N LYS A 57 2.34 4.83 -14.88
CA LYS A 57 2.70 3.82 -15.86
C LYS A 57 3.58 4.45 -16.94
N LYS A 58 4.76 3.87 -17.19
CA LYS A 58 5.60 4.28 -18.34
C LYS A 58 4.88 3.92 -19.65
N LYS A 59 5.03 4.77 -20.67
CA LYS A 59 4.37 4.61 -21.98
C LYS A 59 4.53 3.21 -22.59
N ASN A 60 5.71 2.60 -22.43
CA ASN A 60 6.05 1.30 -23.00
C ASN A 60 6.25 0.22 -21.92
N ALA A 61 5.69 0.40 -20.71
CA ALA A 61 5.78 -0.61 -19.66
C ALA A 61 5.05 -1.89 -20.09
N ASP A 62 5.74 -3.02 -19.97
CA ASP A 62 5.12 -4.33 -20.14
C ASP A 62 4.32 -4.74 -18.87
N VAL A 63 3.68 -5.91 -18.92
CA VAL A 63 2.89 -6.43 -17.80
C VAL A 63 3.75 -6.80 -16.58
N GLU A 64 5.03 -7.09 -16.78
CA GLU A 64 5.94 -7.47 -15.69
C GLU A 64 6.43 -6.22 -14.93
N GLU A 65 6.50 -5.08 -15.62
CA GLU A 65 6.72 -3.75 -15.05
C GLU A 65 5.44 -3.15 -14.44
N TRP A 66 4.28 -3.29 -15.10
CA TRP A 66 2.99 -2.71 -14.68
C TRP A 66 1.82 -3.72 -14.76
N PRO A 67 1.69 -4.64 -13.78
CA PRO A 67 0.63 -5.64 -13.74
C PRO A 67 -0.69 -5.09 -13.15
N PHE A 68 -0.87 -3.77 -13.08
CA PHE A 68 -1.99 -3.14 -12.36
C PHE A 68 -3.13 -2.71 -13.28
N ASN A 69 -3.31 -3.34 -14.43
CA ASN A 69 -4.46 -3.09 -15.32
C ASN A 69 -5.22 -4.41 -15.55
N GLN A 70 -5.45 -5.17 -14.47
CA GLN A 70 -6.15 -6.44 -14.48
C GLN A 70 -6.98 -6.57 -13.17
N PRO A 71 -7.97 -7.47 -13.12
CA PRO A 71 -8.74 -7.70 -11.89
C PRO A 71 -7.83 -8.02 -10.71
N MET A 72 -8.07 -7.37 -9.57
CA MET A 72 -7.39 -7.61 -8.30
C MET A 72 -8.40 -7.76 -7.17
N TYR A 73 -7.97 -8.34 -6.06
CA TYR A 73 -8.74 -8.43 -4.82
C TYR A 73 -7.97 -7.74 -3.70
N LEU A 74 -8.71 -7.26 -2.69
CA LEU A 74 -8.12 -6.57 -1.54
C LEU A 74 -7.71 -7.58 -0.46
N ILE A 75 -6.53 -7.38 0.12
CA ILE A 75 -6.05 -8.12 1.29
C ILE A 75 -5.81 -7.12 2.42
N LEU A 76 -6.35 -7.40 3.60
CA LEU A 76 -6.11 -6.67 4.83
C LEU A 76 -5.70 -7.67 5.91
N ASN A 77 -4.50 -7.53 6.46
CA ASN A 77 -3.98 -8.46 7.45
C ASN A 77 -3.08 -7.74 8.47
N LEU A 78 -2.94 -8.33 9.66
CA LEU A 78 -1.93 -7.98 10.65
C LEU A 78 -0.86 -9.07 10.64
N ALA A 79 0.31 -8.77 10.07
CA ALA A 79 1.48 -9.65 10.16
C ALA A 79 2.28 -9.34 11.42
N ILE A 80 2.77 -10.39 12.11
CA ILE A 80 3.59 -10.27 13.31
C ILE A 80 4.88 -11.07 13.10
N GLY A 81 6.01 -10.37 13.15
CA GLY A 81 7.34 -10.92 12.83
C GLY A 81 7.65 -11.00 11.32
N GLY A 82 8.59 -11.88 10.97
CA GLY A 82 9.03 -12.15 9.59
C GLY A 82 10.26 -11.36 9.16
N ASN A 83 10.73 -11.59 7.93
CA ASN A 83 12.00 -11.02 7.44
C ASN A 83 12.07 -9.48 7.53
N TRP A 84 10.93 -8.82 7.39
CA TRP A 84 10.84 -7.36 7.50
C TRP A 84 10.37 -6.89 8.88
N GLY A 85 9.44 -7.63 9.52
CA GLY A 85 8.90 -7.29 10.84
C GLY A 85 9.82 -7.63 12.01
N GLY A 86 10.88 -8.43 11.79
CA GLY A 86 11.84 -8.83 12.81
C GLY A 86 11.39 -10.01 13.67
N ALA A 87 12.09 -10.21 14.78
CA ALA A 87 11.70 -11.17 15.80
C ALA A 87 10.40 -10.73 16.48
N ILE A 88 9.60 -11.70 16.94
CA ILE A 88 8.37 -11.42 17.67
C ILE A 88 8.73 -11.01 19.11
N ASP A 89 8.16 -9.90 19.56
CA ASP A 89 8.17 -9.48 20.97
C ASP A 89 6.83 -9.85 21.60
N ASP A 90 6.83 -10.84 22.49
CA ASP A 90 5.59 -11.34 23.10
C ASP A 90 4.91 -10.32 24.02
N SER A 91 5.61 -9.24 24.42
CA SER A 91 5.02 -8.19 25.27
C SER A 91 3.95 -7.36 24.58
N ILE A 92 3.85 -7.43 23.24
CA ILE A 92 2.84 -6.69 22.46
C ILE A 92 1.45 -7.32 22.54
N PHE A 93 1.33 -8.55 23.05
CA PHE A 93 0.08 -9.28 23.02
C PHE A 93 -0.84 -8.96 24.22
N PRO A 94 -2.16 -8.88 24.01
CA PRO A 94 -2.86 -9.00 22.72
C PRO A 94 -2.75 -7.74 21.86
N VAL A 95 -2.56 -7.92 20.54
CA VAL A 95 -2.57 -6.82 19.55
C VAL A 95 -3.77 -6.97 18.62
N THR A 96 -4.34 -5.83 18.19
CA THR A 96 -5.48 -5.80 17.28
C THR A 96 -5.26 -4.84 16.13
N LEU A 97 -5.85 -5.15 14.98
CA LEU A 97 -5.95 -4.25 13.84
C LEU A 97 -7.44 -4.02 13.57
N GLN A 98 -7.88 -2.77 13.70
CA GLN A 98 -9.29 -2.42 13.64
C GLN A 98 -9.61 -1.68 12.34
N PHE A 99 -10.68 -2.09 11.67
CA PHE A 99 -11.18 -1.44 10.46
C PHE A 99 -12.58 -0.88 10.71
N LYS A 100 -12.74 0.43 10.53
CA LYS A 100 -14.04 1.09 10.67
C LYS A 100 -14.93 0.85 9.44
N TYR A 101 -14.35 0.90 8.25
CA TYR A 101 -15.01 0.64 6.97
C TYR A 101 -13.99 0.26 5.91
N VAL A 102 -14.48 -0.37 4.84
CA VAL A 102 -13.78 -0.54 3.57
C VAL A 102 -14.78 -0.15 2.48
N ASN A 103 -14.44 0.86 1.69
CA ASN A 103 -15.28 1.31 0.59
C ASN A 103 -14.51 1.15 -0.72
N VAL A 104 -15.22 0.71 -1.77
CA VAL A 104 -14.71 0.65 -3.14
C VAL A 104 -15.62 1.49 -3.99
N TYR A 105 -15.03 2.42 -4.74
CA TYR A 105 -15.75 3.34 -5.61
C TYR A 105 -15.30 3.13 -7.04
N GLU A 106 -16.24 3.22 -7.96
CA GLU A 106 -15.95 3.34 -9.39
C GLU A 106 -16.09 4.81 -9.78
N ARG A 107 -15.17 5.31 -10.61
CA ARG A 107 -15.27 6.70 -11.08
C ARG A 107 -16.47 6.80 -12.02
N SER A 108 -17.42 7.67 -11.69
CA SER A 108 -18.51 8.00 -12.63
C SER A 108 -17.94 8.66 -13.88
N GLU A 109 -18.56 8.38 -15.02
CA GLU A 109 -18.30 9.09 -16.28
C GLU A 109 -18.62 10.59 -16.18
#